data_AF-A0A0C3DYI5-F1
#
_entry.id   AF-A0A0C3DYI5-F1
#
_cell.length_a   1.000
_cell.length_b   1.000
_cell.length_c   1.000
_cell.angle_alpha   90.00
_cell.angle_beta   90.00
_cell.angle_gamma   90.00
#
_symmetry.space_group_name_H-M   'P 1'
#
loop_
_entity.id
_entity.type
_entity.pdbx_description
1 polymer ?
#
loop_
_entity_poly.entity_id
_entity_poly.type
_entity_poly.pdbx_seq_one_letter_code
_entity_poly.pdbx_strand_id
1 'polypeptide(L)'
;MIEKLFEISYSPVIVAEKESYAQKLKSSGGIRLLRTFHASQCICDMGTKGTVLCTWPSCGICNIIKSAFKGVAFGAPHNKGRHGNGLYSCTTPSRADRYATSCLSSPYRVMIACDVVLPQVPNKNNSILMDDLVVVRDSAAINPRYIVMYTREE
;
A
#
# COMPACT_ATOMS: atom_id res chain seq x y z
N MET A 1 12.88 14.29 -5.68
CA MET A 1 12.30 15.25 -4.70
C MET A 1 10.85 14.92 -4.35
N ILE A 2 10.43 15.09 -3.08
CA ILE A 2 9.01 14.96 -2.67
C ILE A 2 8.29 16.28 -2.97
N GLU A 3 7.15 16.18 -3.65
CA GLU A 3 6.35 17.34 -4.08
C GLU A 3 5.14 17.57 -3.18
N LYS A 4 4.41 16.49 -2.87
CA LYS A 4 3.23 16.55 -2.00
C LYS A 4 3.13 15.29 -1.15
N LEU A 5 2.61 15.48 0.06
CA LEU A 5 2.26 14.40 0.99
C LEU A 5 0.81 14.58 1.41
N PHE A 6 -0.01 13.54 1.23
CA PHE A 6 -1.41 13.55 1.64
C PHE A 6 -1.64 12.48 2.71
N GLU A 7 -2.23 12.86 3.84
CA GLU A 7 -2.67 11.89 4.85
C GLU A 7 -3.97 11.21 4.42
N ILE A 8 -4.06 9.91 4.67
CA ILE A 8 -5.22 9.09 4.37
C ILE A 8 -6.03 8.86 5.65
N SER A 9 -7.29 9.28 5.62
CA SER A 9 -8.27 9.03 6.67
C SER A 9 -9.34 8.08 6.17
N TYR A 10 -9.66 7.07 6.97
CA TYR A 10 -10.66 6.05 6.65
C TYR A 10 -11.92 6.19 7.50
N SER A 11 -13.02 5.58 7.04
CA SER A 11 -14.24 5.48 7.82
C SER A 11 -14.01 4.64 9.09
N PRO A 12 -14.79 4.85 10.16
CA PRO A 12 -14.67 4.09 11.40
C PRO A 12 -14.73 2.56 11.20
N VAL A 13 -15.48 2.09 10.20
CA VAL A 13 -15.61 0.67 9.88
C VAL A 13 -14.27 0.06 9.44
N ILE A 14 -13.54 0.73 8.54
CA ILE A 14 -12.22 0.26 8.09
C ILE A 14 -11.21 0.37 9.23
N VAL A 15 -11.25 1.46 10.01
CA VAL A 15 -10.36 1.65 11.17
C VAL A 15 -10.55 0.50 12.18
N ALA A 16 -11.78 0.21 12.57
CA ALA A 16 -12.11 -0.85 13.52
C ALA A 16 -11.67 -2.25 13.03
N GLU A 17 -11.76 -2.53 11.72
CA GLU A 17 -11.29 -3.79 11.14
C GLU A 17 -9.77 -3.96 11.28
N LYS A 18 -8.99 -2.93 10.95
CA LYS A 18 -7.52 -2.93 11.09
C LYS A 18 -7.10 -3.04 12.56
N GLU A 19 -7.79 -2.33 13.45
CA GLU A 19 -7.55 -2.38 14.90
C GLU A 19 -7.88 -3.74 15.48
N SER A 20 -9.01 -4.35 15.09
CA SER A 20 -9.38 -5.69 15.53
C SER A 20 -8.33 -6.73 15.10
N TYR A 21 -7.79 -6.61 13.87
CA TYR A 21 -6.70 -7.45 13.41
C TYR A 21 -5.45 -7.28 14.31
N ALA A 22 -5.02 -6.06 14.58
CA ALA A 22 -3.86 -5.78 15.43
C ALA A 22 -4.07 -6.26 16.88
N GLN A 23 -5.26 -6.07 17.44
CA GLN A 23 -5.62 -6.54 18.79
C GLN A 23 -5.56 -8.05 18.90
N LYS A 24 -6.09 -8.79 17.91
CA LYS A 24 -6.01 -10.26 17.86
C LYS A 24 -4.55 -10.72 17.92
N LEU A 25 -3.68 -10.15 17.08
CA LEU A 25 -2.26 -10.49 17.09
C LEU A 25 -1.57 -10.14 18.41
N LYS A 26 -1.89 -8.98 19.00
CA LYS A 26 -1.34 -8.57 20.29
C LYS A 26 -1.68 -9.57 21.39
N SER A 27 -2.93 -10.06 21.42
CA SER A 27 -3.38 -11.08 22.37
C SER A 27 -2.76 -12.46 22.14
N SER A 28 -2.34 -12.78 20.90
CA SER A 28 -1.77 -14.08 20.53
C SER A 28 -0.24 -14.19 20.67
N GLY A 29 0.46 -13.11 21.02
CA GLY A 29 1.92 -13.15 21.15
C GLY A 29 2.67 -11.87 20.76
N GLY A 30 1.95 -10.77 20.56
CA GLY A 30 2.54 -9.46 20.24
C GLY A 30 2.56 -9.16 18.74
N ILE A 31 2.86 -7.89 18.43
CA ILE A 31 2.86 -7.36 17.08
C ILE A 31 4.21 -6.77 16.70
N ARG A 32 4.56 -6.90 15.44
CA ARG A 32 5.63 -6.17 14.77
C ARG A 32 5.00 -5.18 13.79
N LEU A 33 5.35 -3.91 13.93
CA LEU A 33 4.98 -2.84 13.00
C LEU A 33 6.12 -2.60 12.01
N LEU A 34 5.81 -2.59 10.71
CA LEU A 34 6.74 -2.27 9.63
C LEU A 34 6.20 -1.08 8.84
N ARG A 35 7.02 -0.05 8.67
CA ARG A 35 6.74 1.04 7.72
C ARG A 35 7.22 0.61 6.35
N THR A 36 6.32 0.62 5.38
CA THR A 36 6.57 0.12 4.03
C THR A 36 6.02 1.08 2.99
N PHE A 37 6.40 0.86 1.74
CA PHE A 37 6.03 1.63 0.58
C PHE A 37 5.44 0.70 -0.46
N HIS A 38 4.26 1.03 -0.96
CA HIS A 38 3.62 0.35 -2.07
C HIS A 38 3.58 1.29 -3.27
N ALA A 39 4.02 0.81 -4.43
CA ALA A 39 3.83 1.49 -5.69
C ALA A 39 3.11 0.58 -6.67
N SER A 40 2.35 1.19 -7.56
CA SER A 40 1.57 0.52 -8.58
C SER A 40 1.32 1.49 -9.74
N GLN A 41 0.52 1.05 -10.70
CA GLN A 41 0.07 1.90 -11.78
C GLN A 41 -0.80 3.06 -11.26
N CYS A 42 -0.40 4.28 -11.61
CA CYS A 42 -1.12 5.52 -11.37
C CYS A 42 -1.39 6.18 -12.73
N ILE A 43 -2.53 5.87 -13.33
CA ILE A 43 -2.89 6.35 -14.68
C ILE A 43 -3.57 7.72 -14.68
N CYS A 44 -3.84 8.27 -13.49
CA CYS A 44 -4.38 9.62 -13.35
C CYS A 44 -3.28 10.57 -12.86
N ASP A 45 -3.54 11.88 -12.96
CA ASP A 45 -2.66 12.92 -12.43
C ASP A 45 -2.88 13.14 -10.92
N MET A 46 -2.76 12.06 -10.13
CA MET A 46 -3.06 12.08 -8.70
C MET A 46 -2.28 13.18 -7.96
N GLY A 47 -2.99 14.00 -7.18
CA GLY A 47 -2.41 15.11 -6.41
C GLY A 47 -2.21 16.42 -7.17
N THR A 48 -2.33 16.43 -8.51
CA THR A 48 -2.20 17.67 -9.32
C THR A 48 -3.42 18.57 -9.20
N LYS A 49 -4.63 17.99 -9.19
CA LYS A 49 -5.93 18.68 -9.09
C LYS A 49 -6.54 18.57 -7.68
N GLY A 50 -5.70 18.44 -6.66
CA GLY A 50 -6.11 18.25 -5.26
C GLY A 50 -6.20 16.78 -4.85
N THR A 51 -7.07 16.47 -3.89
CA THR A 51 -7.16 15.17 -3.19
C THR A 51 -8.13 14.18 -3.81
N VAL A 52 -8.67 14.48 -4.99
CA VAL A 52 -9.71 13.67 -5.63
C VAL A 52 -9.12 12.38 -6.23
N LEU A 53 -9.65 11.23 -5.81
CA LEU A 53 -9.25 9.92 -6.33
C LEU A 53 -10.07 9.54 -7.57
N CYS A 54 -9.40 9.20 -8.67
CA CYS A 54 -10.07 8.77 -9.91
C CYS A 54 -10.88 7.48 -9.74
N THR A 55 -11.87 7.25 -10.60
CA THR A 55 -12.75 6.05 -10.59
C THR A 55 -12.32 4.95 -11.56
N TRP A 56 -11.14 5.08 -12.17
CA TRP A 56 -10.73 4.16 -13.23
C TRP A 56 -10.32 2.81 -12.63
N PRO A 57 -10.91 1.69 -13.08
CA PRO A 57 -10.59 0.37 -12.52
C PRO A 57 -9.11 0.01 -12.63
N SER A 58 -8.43 0.45 -13.68
CA SER A 58 -7.00 0.20 -13.91
C SER A 58 -6.05 1.01 -13.02
N CYS A 59 -6.53 2.02 -12.28
CA CYS A 59 -5.65 2.83 -11.43
C CYS A 59 -5.34 2.11 -10.11
N GLY A 60 -4.23 1.38 -10.05
CA GLY A 60 -3.82 0.62 -8.86
C GLY A 60 -3.73 1.46 -7.60
N ILE A 61 -3.13 2.66 -7.70
CA ILE A 61 -3.01 3.58 -6.56
C ILE A 61 -4.38 4.00 -6.01
N CYS A 62 -5.26 4.56 -6.86
CA CYS A 62 -6.57 5.04 -6.38
C CYS A 62 -7.47 3.90 -5.87
N ASN A 63 -7.45 2.72 -6.50
CA ASN A 63 -8.26 1.58 -6.04
C ASN A 63 -7.79 1.07 -4.67
N ILE A 64 -6.48 0.99 -4.45
CA ILE A 64 -5.92 0.59 -3.15
C ILE A 64 -6.27 1.60 -2.06
N ILE A 65 -6.12 2.90 -2.35
CA ILE A 65 -6.45 3.95 -1.38
C ILE A 65 -7.93 3.90 -1.02
N LYS A 66 -8.84 3.83 -2.01
CA LYS A 66 -10.29 3.77 -1.77
C LYS A 66 -10.71 2.56 -0.94
N SER A 67 -10.08 1.42 -1.18
CA SER A 67 -10.48 0.13 -0.60
C SER A 67 -9.66 -0.28 0.63
N ALA A 68 -8.66 0.51 1.04
CA ALA A 68 -7.70 0.14 2.08
C ALA A 68 -7.06 -1.24 1.86
N PHE A 69 -6.61 -1.51 0.62
CA PHE A 69 -6.08 -2.79 0.13
C PHE A 69 -7.07 -3.96 0.02
N LYS A 70 -8.38 -3.76 0.21
CA LYS A 70 -9.38 -4.82 -0.09
C LYS A 70 -9.48 -5.13 -1.59
N GLY A 71 -9.08 -4.18 -2.44
CA GLY A 71 -8.98 -4.35 -3.88
C GLY A 71 -7.75 -3.64 -4.44
N VAL A 72 -7.05 -4.31 -5.35
CA VAL A 72 -6.02 -3.72 -6.20
C VAL A 72 -6.63 -3.27 -7.54
N ALA A 73 -5.82 -3.06 -8.57
CA ALA A 73 -6.33 -2.74 -9.90
C ALA A 73 -7.41 -3.76 -10.35
N PHE A 74 -8.45 -3.25 -11.00
CA PHE A 74 -9.65 -3.96 -11.44
C PHE A 74 -10.44 -4.64 -10.31
N GLY A 75 -10.24 -4.21 -9.06
CA GLY A 75 -10.93 -4.80 -7.91
C GLY A 75 -10.45 -6.21 -7.56
N ALA A 76 -9.33 -6.67 -8.12
CA ALA A 76 -8.77 -7.96 -7.75
C ALA A 76 -8.38 -7.96 -6.26
N PRO A 77 -8.55 -9.08 -5.52
CA PRO A 77 -8.27 -9.11 -4.08
C PRO A 77 -6.78 -9.00 -3.75
N HIS A 78 -5.90 -9.27 -4.71
CA HIS A 78 -4.45 -9.32 -4.50
C HIS A 78 -3.68 -9.18 -5.81
N ASN A 79 -2.39 -8.81 -5.71
CA ASN A 79 -1.46 -8.89 -6.83
C ASN A 79 -0.94 -10.32 -7.00
N LYS A 80 -0.61 -10.69 -8.24
CA LYS A 80 0.10 -11.94 -8.56
C LYS A 80 1.58 -11.63 -8.72
N GLY A 81 2.44 -12.27 -7.95
CA GLY A 81 3.89 -12.06 -8.01
C GLY A 81 4.68 -13.33 -7.72
N ARG A 82 6.01 -13.21 -7.64
CA ARG A 82 6.95 -14.33 -7.43
C ARG A 82 6.63 -15.16 -6.18
N HIS A 83 6.03 -14.54 -5.17
CA HIS A 83 5.69 -15.17 -3.89
C HIS A 83 4.20 -15.57 -3.81
N GLY A 84 3.53 -15.65 -4.96
CA GLY A 84 2.12 -15.99 -5.08
C GLY A 84 1.19 -14.78 -4.89
N ASN A 85 -0.07 -15.07 -4.59
CA ASN A 85 -1.11 -14.08 -4.43
C ASN A 85 -0.97 -13.30 -3.13
N GLY A 86 -0.77 -11.98 -3.18
CA GLY A 86 -0.69 -11.17 -1.97
C GLY A 86 -0.61 -9.68 -2.24
N LEU A 87 -0.45 -8.92 -1.16
CA LEU A 87 -0.29 -7.48 -1.15
C LEU A 87 1.19 -7.18 -0.90
N TYR A 88 1.84 -6.66 -1.94
CA TYR A 88 3.29 -6.48 -1.99
C TYR A 88 3.64 -5.05 -1.58
N SER A 89 4.59 -4.88 -0.69
CA SER A 89 5.14 -3.59 -0.28
C SER A 89 6.64 -3.74 0.00
N CYS A 90 7.38 -2.64 0.05
CA CYS A 90 8.81 -2.66 0.33
C CYS A 90 9.15 -1.77 1.53
N THR A 91 10.08 -2.16 2.40
CA THR A 91 10.59 -1.30 3.48
C THR A 91 11.39 -0.11 2.94
N THR A 92 11.97 -0.25 1.74
CA THR A 92 12.76 0.79 1.07
C THR A 92 11.97 1.43 -0.08
N PRO A 93 11.83 2.78 -0.12
CA PRO A 93 11.04 3.47 -1.13
C PRO A 93 11.64 3.34 -2.54
N SER A 94 12.96 3.31 -2.69
CA SER A 94 13.63 3.12 -4.00
C SER A 94 13.36 1.74 -4.61
N ARG A 95 13.10 0.71 -3.78
CA ARG A 95 12.67 -0.61 -4.26
C ARG A 95 11.22 -0.59 -4.69
N ALA A 96 10.36 0.09 -3.93
CA ALA A 96 8.96 0.28 -4.32
C ALA A 96 8.84 1.07 -5.64
N ASP A 97 9.66 2.10 -5.85
CA ASP A 97 9.68 2.94 -7.06
C ASP A 97 9.81 2.12 -8.35
N ARG A 98 10.50 0.98 -8.33
CA ARG A 98 10.61 0.08 -9.50
C ARG A 98 9.26 -0.43 -10.01
N TYR A 99 8.23 -0.38 -9.18
CA TYR A 99 6.85 -0.77 -9.51
C TYR A 99 5.92 0.43 -9.76
N ALA A 100 6.42 1.67 -9.65
CA ALA A 100 5.64 2.86 -9.98
C ALA A 100 5.58 3.05 -11.50
N THR A 101 4.35 3.07 -12.02
CA THR A 101 4.04 3.43 -13.41
C THR A 101 3.15 4.66 -13.39
N SER A 102 3.64 5.80 -13.88
CA SER A 102 2.90 7.06 -13.95
C SER A 102 2.21 7.24 -15.30
N CYS A 103 1.23 8.13 -15.34
CA CYS A 103 0.68 8.66 -16.59
C CYS A 103 1.73 9.50 -17.32
N LEU A 104 1.64 9.55 -18.66
CA LEU A 104 2.57 10.34 -19.49
C LEU A 104 2.28 11.84 -19.44
N SER A 105 1.11 12.24 -18.92
CA SER A 105 0.66 13.62 -18.81
C SER A 105 1.31 14.40 -17.67
N SER A 106 2.09 13.75 -16.81
CA SER A 106 2.62 14.33 -15.58
C SER A 106 4.03 13.80 -15.29
N PRO A 107 4.98 14.66 -14.85
CA PRO A 107 6.32 14.23 -14.43
C PRO A 107 6.30 13.51 -13.07
N TYR A 108 5.16 13.53 -12.38
CA TYR A 108 5.04 13.05 -11.01
C TYR A 108 4.78 11.55 -10.94
N ARG A 109 5.49 10.91 -10.00
CA ARG A 109 5.31 9.53 -9.59
C ARG A 109 4.59 9.50 -8.24
N VAL A 110 3.89 8.41 -7.98
CA VAL A 110 3.08 8.25 -6.77
C VAL A 110 3.34 6.90 -6.12
N MET A 111 3.54 6.93 -4.81
CA MET A 111 3.61 5.74 -3.96
C MET A 111 2.75 5.94 -2.71
N ILE A 112 2.47 4.85 -2.01
CA ILE A 112 1.68 4.83 -0.78
C ILE A 112 2.63 4.42 0.35
N ALA A 113 2.74 5.24 1.38
CA ALA A 113 3.38 4.84 2.63
C ALA A 113 2.35 4.11 3.50
N CYS A 114 2.72 2.92 3.96
CA CYS A 114 1.85 1.98 4.64
C CYS A 114 2.44 1.55 5.98
N ASP A 115 1.55 1.33 6.94
CA ASP A 115 1.85 0.57 8.15
C ASP A 115 1.44 -0.89 7.94
N VAL A 116 2.38 -1.81 8.10
CA VAL A 116 2.15 -3.25 8.04
C VAL A 116 2.26 -3.83 9.43
N VAL A 117 1.21 -4.51 9.88
CA VAL A 117 1.12 -5.16 11.20
C VAL A 117 1.21 -6.67 11.00
N LEU A 118 2.20 -7.29 11.65
CA LEU A 118 2.44 -8.73 11.61
C LEU A 118 2.51 -9.31 13.02
N PRO A 119 2.31 -10.62 13.21
CA PRO A 119 2.69 -11.28 14.46
C PRO A 119 4.19 -11.14 14.71
N GLN A 120 4.60 -11.18 15.99
CA GLN A 120 6.01 -11.11 16.38
C GLN A 120 6.87 -12.18 15.69
N VAL A 121 6.29 -13.37 15.46
CA VAL A 121 6.89 -14.47 14.69
C VAL A 121 6.07 -14.67 13.41
N PRO A 122 6.52 -14.15 12.26
CA PRO A 122 5.80 -14.24 10.99
C PRO A 122 5.76 -15.67 10.45
N ASN A 123 4.58 -16.12 10.00
CA ASN A 123 4.40 -17.38 9.29
C ASN A 123 4.35 -17.12 7.78
N LYS A 124 5.09 -17.93 6.99
CA LYS A 124 5.10 -17.89 5.52
C LYS A 124 3.70 -18.07 4.89
N ASN A 125 2.77 -18.69 5.60
CA ASN A 125 1.37 -18.81 5.16
C ASN A 125 0.63 -17.47 5.14
N ASN A 126 0.96 -16.56 6.07
CA ASN A 126 0.26 -15.28 6.23
C ASN A 126 1.06 -14.10 5.65
N SER A 127 2.39 -14.20 5.69
CA SER A 127 3.28 -13.12 5.27
C SER A 127 4.64 -13.65 4.83
N ILE A 128 5.26 -12.97 3.86
CA ILE A 128 6.63 -13.26 3.42
C ILE A 128 7.46 -12.00 3.63
N LEU A 129 8.57 -12.14 4.36
CA LEU A 129 9.58 -11.11 4.58
C LEU A 129 10.86 -11.60 3.91
N MET A 130 11.30 -10.90 2.86
CA MET A 130 12.52 -11.24 2.13
C MET A 130 13.25 -9.97 1.73
N ASP A 131 14.40 -9.73 2.34
CA ASP A 131 15.14 -8.47 2.27
C ASP A 131 14.21 -7.30 2.61
N ASP A 132 14.02 -6.38 1.66
CA ASP A 132 13.12 -5.25 1.77
C ASP A 132 11.68 -5.57 1.35
N LEU A 133 11.38 -6.76 0.81
CA LEU A 133 10.04 -7.10 0.36
C LEU A 133 9.19 -7.64 1.52
N VAL A 134 7.99 -7.09 1.65
CA VAL A 134 6.95 -7.52 2.57
C VAL A 134 5.70 -7.87 1.75
N VAL A 135 5.29 -9.13 1.83
CA VAL A 135 4.04 -9.62 1.21
C VAL A 135 3.09 -10.04 2.31
N VAL A 136 1.88 -9.50 2.34
CA VAL A 136 0.82 -9.93 3.27
C VAL A 136 -0.35 -10.55 2.51
N ARG A 137 -1.04 -11.51 3.15
CA ARG A 137 -2.19 -12.20 2.55
C ARG A 137 -3.54 -11.66 3.03
N ASP A 138 -3.54 -10.95 4.15
CA ASP A 138 -4.73 -10.31 4.70
C ASP A 138 -4.65 -8.81 4.46
N SER A 139 -5.69 -8.23 3.85
CA SER A 139 -5.78 -6.79 3.68
C SER A 139 -5.73 -6.05 5.03
N ALA A 140 -6.25 -6.64 6.11
CA ALA A 140 -6.24 -6.02 7.42
C ALA A 140 -4.82 -5.83 8.00
N ALA A 141 -3.84 -6.59 7.49
CA ALA A 141 -2.44 -6.50 7.90
C ALA A 141 -1.69 -5.30 7.31
N ILE A 142 -2.24 -4.60 6.31
CA ILE A 142 -1.58 -3.45 5.67
C ILE A 142 -2.52 -2.25 5.62
N ASN A 143 -2.06 -1.11 6.14
CA ASN A 143 -2.85 0.11 6.25
C ASN A 143 -2.18 1.27 5.49
N PRO A 144 -2.78 1.80 4.42
CA PRO A 144 -2.35 3.03 3.80
C PRO A 144 -2.40 4.20 4.80
N ARG A 145 -1.32 4.95 4.92
CA ARG A 145 -1.25 6.14 5.81
C ARG A 145 -1.05 7.43 5.05
N TYR A 146 -0.16 7.41 4.05
CA TYR A 146 0.12 8.59 3.24
C TYR A 146 0.21 8.26 1.77
N ILE A 147 -0.13 9.23 0.95
CA ILE A 147 0.16 9.26 -0.48
C ILE A 147 1.35 10.18 -0.67
N VAL A 148 2.41 9.66 -1.25
CA VAL A 148 3.65 10.39 -1.53
C VAL A 148 3.70 10.64 -3.03
N MET A 149 3.65 11.92 -3.40
CA MET A 149 3.81 12.40 -4.77
C MET A 149 5.22 12.99 -4.90
N TYR A 150 5.99 12.53 -5.88
CA TYR A 150 7.42 12.85 -5.99
C TYR A 150 7.88 12.84 -7.44
N THR A 151 9.03 13.49 -7.69
CA THR A 151 9.79 13.44 -8.93
C THR A 151 11.03 12.56 -8.75
N ARG A 152 11.44 11.85 -9.79
CA ARG A 152 12.74 11.16 -9.81
C ARG A 152 13.79 12.19 -10.19
N GLU A 153 14.83 12.32 -9.38
CA GLU A 153 16.02 13.06 -9.80
C GLU A 153 16.70 12.25 -10.91
N GLU A 154 17.06 12.93 -12.00
CA GLU A 154 17.77 12.34 -13.14
C GLU A 154 19.23 12.02 -12.81
#